data_AF-A0A352IR99-F1
#
_entry.id   AF-A0A352IR99-F1
#
_cell.length_a   1.000
_cell.length_b   1.000
_cell.length_c   1.000
_cell.angle_alpha   90.00
_cell.angle_beta   90.00
_cell.angle_gamma   90.00
#
_symmetry.space_group_name_H-M   'P 1'
#
loop_
_entity.id
_entity.type
_entity.pdbx_description
1 polymer ?
#
loop_
_entity_poly.entity_id
_entity_poly.type
_entity_poly.pdbx_seq_one_letter_code
_entity_poly.pdbx_strand_id
1 'polypeptide(L)'
;MEDGPELPGWRWGPFTFRVPFYHTRLCWSEFLQGLFVSAATGLALIPVMTAFFGLSFEEAVALSMIHASLIASAVIVFGEPYAGGWITPALPLILAFVIGGYEDPVSRFQAMTALSLVFASLVLFLGITGLGRRFVIWLPDTLKAGIILGASIAALKRVFVDDAERFLLEQPIATGLACAICLIFTFSIPMQKLKERSRFFFMLGALGLLPGFLAAAIVGPLVGEVNFDIQWGILVPPLGEALAKVSPLAIGWPSQEMILQSIPLALIAYIILFGDLVTGNEVLRDG
;
A
#
# COMPACT_ATOMS: atom_id res chain seq x y z
N MET A 1 14.95 10.79 24.39
CA MET A 1 13.71 10.55 25.15
C MET A 1 13.63 9.05 25.29
N GLU A 2 13.52 8.51 26.50
CA GLU A 2 13.52 7.05 26.73
C GLU A 2 12.41 6.41 25.89
N ASP A 3 12.80 5.52 24.97
CA ASP A 3 11.84 4.64 24.29
C ASP A 3 11.02 3.94 25.38
N GLY A 4 9.70 4.09 25.33
CA GLY A 4 8.81 3.41 26.27
C GLY A 4 9.13 1.92 26.34
N PRO A 5 8.86 1.24 27.47
CA PRO A 5 9.20 -0.17 27.62
C PRO A 5 8.60 -0.98 26.46
N GLU A 6 9.45 -1.77 25.77
CA GLU A 6 9.01 -2.62 24.66
C GLU A 6 7.77 -3.43 25.06
N LEU A 7 6.73 -3.37 24.22
CA LEU A 7 5.51 -4.15 24.44
C LEU A 7 5.85 -5.65 24.52
N PRO A 8 5.22 -6.39 25.44
CA PRO A 8 5.52 -7.81 25.67
C PRO A 8 5.34 -8.63 24.38
N GLY A 9 6.17 -9.66 24.19
CA GLY A 9 6.14 -10.55 23.03
C GLY A 9 7.19 -11.64 23.10
N TRP A 10 7.08 -12.64 22.23
CA TRP A 10 8.07 -13.72 22.14
C TRP A 10 9.21 -13.31 21.20
N ARG A 11 10.41 -13.19 21.74
CA ARG A 11 11.60 -12.85 20.93
C ARG A 11 12.03 -14.04 20.09
N TRP A 12 12.31 -13.80 18.81
CA TRP A 12 12.92 -14.77 17.91
C TRP A 12 13.95 -14.07 17.01
N GLY A 13 15.23 -14.32 17.30
CA GLY A 13 16.32 -13.57 16.68
C GLY A 13 16.24 -12.07 17.02
N PRO A 14 16.35 -11.17 16.02
CA PRO A 14 16.24 -9.72 16.24
C PRO A 14 14.78 -9.23 16.34
N PHE A 15 13.80 -10.12 16.18
CA PHE A 15 12.39 -9.77 16.05
C PHE A 15 11.58 -10.16 17.28
N THR A 16 10.40 -9.54 17.42
CA THR A 16 9.44 -9.85 18.50
C THR A 16 8.11 -10.27 17.91
N PHE A 17 7.74 -11.52 18.11
CA PHE A 17 6.43 -12.04 17.73
C PHE A 17 5.36 -11.58 18.72
N ARG A 18 4.27 -11.01 18.21
CA ARG A 18 3.17 -10.42 18.98
C ARG A 18 1.82 -10.97 18.53
N VAL A 19 1.31 -11.95 19.29
CA VAL A 19 -0.06 -12.45 19.14
C VAL A 19 -1.09 -11.32 19.36
N PRO A 20 -1.97 -11.03 18.39
CA PRO A 20 -3.06 -10.07 18.57
C PRO A 20 -3.92 -10.39 19.80
N PHE A 21 -4.41 -9.37 20.50
CA PHE A 21 -5.27 -9.47 21.71
C PHE A 21 -4.60 -10.04 22.97
N TYR A 22 -3.54 -10.84 22.84
CA TYR A 22 -2.77 -11.35 23.98
C TYR A 22 -1.61 -10.42 24.33
N HIS A 23 -0.80 -10.05 23.34
CA HIS A 23 0.34 -9.14 23.53
C HIS A 23 -0.02 -7.67 23.22
N THR A 24 -1.05 -7.45 22.40
CA THR A 24 -1.51 -6.12 21.97
C THR A 24 -2.90 -5.81 22.53
N ARG A 25 -3.12 -4.55 22.90
CA ARG A 25 -4.45 -4.07 23.30
C ARG A 25 -5.27 -3.75 22.06
N LEU A 26 -6.56 -4.04 22.09
CA LEU A 26 -7.47 -3.66 21.02
C LEU A 26 -7.83 -2.18 21.11
N CYS A 27 -7.25 -1.38 20.22
CA CYS A 27 -7.68 -0.01 19.97
C CYS A 27 -8.75 -0.02 18.87
N TRP A 28 -10.02 0.19 19.23
CA TRP A 28 -11.14 0.07 18.28
C TRP A 28 -11.04 1.01 17.08
N SER A 29 -10.56 2.23 17.25
CA SER A 29 -10.35 3.19 16.13
C SER A 29 -9.32 2.67 15.14
N GLU A 30 -8.16 2.24 15.64
CA GLU A 30 -7.05 1.70 14.84
C GLU A 30 -7.42 0.35 14.21
N PHE A 31 -8.19 -0.48 14.92
CA PHE A 31 -8.67 -1.76 14.40
C PHE A 31 -9.65 -1.56 13.24
N LEU A 32 -10.64 -0.68 13.41
CA LEU A 32 -11.62 -0.40 12.34
C LEU A 32 -10.94 0.29 11.16
N GLN A 33 -10.08 1.27 11.41
CA GLN A 33 -9.29 1.91 10.37
C GLN A 33 -8.42 0.88 9.64
N GLY A 34 -7.65 0.08 10.37
CA GLY A 34 -6.78 -0.95 9.80
C GLY A 34 -7.57 -1.96 8.97
N LEU A 35 -8.69 -2.48 9.49
CA LEU A 35 -9.54 -3.43 8.80
C LEU A 35 -10.10 -2.86 7.49
N PHE A 36 -10.78 -1.70 7.54
CA PHE A 36 -11.45 -1.15 6.37
C PHE A 36 -10.48 -0.52 5.37
N VAL A 37 -9.43 0.16 5.83
CA VAL A 37 -8.42 0.74 4.94
C VAL A 37 -7.60 -0.37 4.30
N SER A 38 -7.18 -1.41 5.05
CA SER A 38 -6.46 -2.56 4.47
C SER A 38 -7.33 -3.36 3.51
N ALA A 39 -8.63 -3.53 3.79
CA ALA A 39 -9.56 -4.15 2.86
C ALA A 39 -9.71 -3.32 1.58
N ALA A 40 -9.96 -2.02 1.71
CA ALA A 40 -10.14 -1.13 0.56
C ALA A 40 -8.88 -1.07 -0.31
N THR A 41 -7.70 -0.91 0.30
CA THR A 41 -6.43 -0.85 -0.45
C THR A 41 -6.04 -2.22 -1.00
N GLY A 42 -6.15 -3.30 -0.22
CA GLY A 42 -5.82 -4.66 -0.67
C GLY A 42 -6.66 -5.14 -1.87
N LEU A 43 -7.93 -4.72 -1.94
CA LEU A 43 -8.83 -5.03 -3.04
C LEU A 43 -8.66 -4.07 -4.24
N ALA A 44 -8.03 -2.91 -4.06
CA ALA A 44 -7.78 -1.95 -5.15
C ALA A 44 -6.85 -2.51 -6.25
N LEU A 45 -6.18 -3.64 -5.99
CA LEU A 45 -5.32 -4.32 -6.96
C LEU A 45 -6.12 -5.17 -7.97
N ILE A 46 -7.36 -5.54 -7.63
CA ILE A 46 -8.20 -6.42 -8.47
C ILE A 46 -8.41 -5.82 -9.86
N PRO A 47 -8.82 -4.54 -10.03
CA PRO A 47 -9.02 -3.96 -11.36
C PRO A 47 -7.73 -3.87 -12.20
N VAL A 48 -6.57 -3.82 -11.56
CA VAL A 48 -5.26 -3.84 -12.23
C VAL A 48 -4.93 -5.25 -12.69
N MET A 49 -5.11 -6.24 -11.81
CA MET A 49 -4.87 -7.65 -12.10
C MET A 49 -5.78 -8.20 -13.20
N THR A 50 -7.07 -7.83 -13.19
CA THR A 50 -8.01 -8.26 -14.21
C THR A 50 -7.78 -7.55 -15.55
N ALA A 51 -7.49 -6.25 -15.54
CA ALA A 51 -7.32 -5.48 -16.77
C ALA A 51 -5.98 -5.73 -17.48
N PHE A 52 -4.90 -5.91 -16.73
CA PHE A 52 -3.54 -5.93 -17.30
C PHE A 52 -2.82 -7.27 -17.14
N PHE A 53 -3.26 -8.14 -16.24
CA PHE A 53 -2.58 -9.40 -15.93
C PHE A 53 -3.41 -10.65 -16.26
N GLY A 54 -4.57 -10.49 -16.91
CA GLY A 54 -5.36 -11.61 -17.44
C GLY A 54 -5.91 -12.57 -16.39
N LEU A 55 -6.02 -12.11 -15.13
CA LEU A 55 -6.65 -12.88 -14.06
C LEU A 55 -8.16 -12.71 -14.10
N SER A 56 -8.90 -13.77 -13.74
CA SER A 56 -10.32 -13.65 -13.42
C SER A 56 -10.50 -12.82 -12.15
N PHE A 57 -11.73 -12.37 -11.90
CA PHE A 57 -12.06 -11.66 -10.67
C PHE A 57 -11.75 -12.52 -9.43
N GLU A 58 -12.12 -13.80 -9.45
CA GLU A 58 -11.92 -14.75 -8.37
C GLU A 58 -10.44 -15.03 -8.12
N GLU A 59 -9.64 -15.20 -9.18
CA GLU A 59 -8.19 -15.36 -9.09
C GLU A 59 -7.52 -14.11 -8.49
N ALA A 60 -7.94 -12.92 -8.94
CA ALA A 60 -7.47 -11.64 -8.44
C ALA A 60 -7.80 -11.45 -6.95
N VAL A 61 -9.03 -11.77 -6.52
CA VAL A 61 -9.42 -11.76 -5.10
C VAL A 61 -8.54 -12.72 -4.30
N ALA A 62 -8.33 -13.94 -4.80
CA ALA A 62 -7.53 -14.95 -4.11
C ALA A 62 -6.09 -14.49 -3.86
N LEU A 63 -5.45 -13.87 -4.87
CA LEU A 63 -4.10 -13.33 -4.73
C LEU A 63 -4.05 -12.08 -3.84
N SER A 64 -5.04 -11.19 -3.95
CA SER A 64 -5.17 -10.04 -3.04
C SER A 64 -5.28 -10.49 -1.58
N MET A 65 -6.00 -11.57 -1.28
CA MET A 65 -6.09 -12.13 0.07
C MET A 65 -4.75 -12.65 0.58
N ILE A 66 -4.00 -13.39 -0.24
CA ILE A 66 -2.66 -13.88 0.13
C ILE A 66 -1.74 -12.68 0.40
N HIS A 67 -1.70 -11.73 -0.53
CA HIS A 67 -0.86 -10.54 -0.43
C HIS A 67 -1.18 -9.75 0.84
N ALA A 68 -2.46 -9.43 1.08
CA ALA A 68 -2.89 -8.71 2.27
C ALA A 68 -2.55 -9.46 3.56
N SER A 69 -2.70 -10.79 3.58
CA SER A 69 -2.34 -11.62 4.73
C SER A 69 -0.84 -11.59 5.01
N LEU A 70 0.00 -11.66 3.98
CA LEU A 70 1.46 -11.59 4.14
C LEU A 70 1.89 -10.22 4.68
N ILE A 71 1.35 -9.12 4.16
CA ILE A 71 1.64 -7.77 4.65
C ILE A 71 1.17 -7.60 6.10
N ALA A 72 -0.08 -7.98 6.41
CA ALA A 72 -0.63 -7.87 7.75
C ALA A 72 0.12 -8.74 8.78
N SER A 73 0.69 -9.86 8.34
CA SER A 73 1.49 -10.74 9.21
C SER A 73 2.78 -10.08 9.70
N ALA A 74 3.32 -9.07 9.00
CA ALA A 74 4.59 -8.45 9.37
C ALA A 74 4.56 -7.84 10.79
N VAL A 75 3.45 -7.21 11.17
CA VAL A 75 3.25 -6.63 12.52
C VAL A 75 3.24 -7.73 13.60
N ILE A 76 2.66 -8.89 13.28
CA ILE A 76 2.53 -10.03 14.19
C ILE A 76 3.87 -10.77 14.30
N VAL A 77 4.51 -11.03 13.18
CA VAL A 77 5.68 -11.91 13.06
C VAL A 77 6.96 -11.17 13.44
N PHE A 78 7.16 -9.95 12.92
CA PHE A 78 8.39 -9.19 13.12
C PHE A 78 8.28 -8.15 14.24
N GLY A 79 7.07 -7.81 14.68
CA GLY A 79 6.84 -6.80 15.71
C GLY A 79 6.97 -5.37 15.20
N GLU A 80 6.84 -5.19 13.88
CA GLU A 80 6.92 -3.89 13.19
C GLU A 80 5.93 -2.89 13.81
N PRO A 81 6.36 -1.67 14.17
CA PRO A 81 5.47 -0.65 14.74
C PRO A 81 4.60 0.03 13.69
N TYR A 82 4.89 -0.15 12.39
CA TYR A 82 4.15 0.44 11.29
C TYR A 82 3.05 -0.48 10.77
N ALA A 83 1.95 0.10 10.32
CA ALA A 83 0.97 -0.61 9.51
C ALA A 83 1.59 -0.93 8.14
N GLY A 84 1.81 -2.22 7.87
CA GLY A 84 2.32 -2.67 6.57
C GLY A 84 1.38 -2.29 5.43
N GLY A 85 1.94 -1.84 4.31
CA GLY A 85 1.17 -1.40 3.16
C GLY A 85 2.02 -1.32 1.89
N TRP A 86 1.42 -0.79 0.83
CA TRP A 86 2.11 -0.61 -0.44
C TRP A 86 2.97 0.65 -0.44
N ILE A 87 3.96 0.68 -1.33
CA ILE A 87 4.67 1.90 -1.70
C ILE A 87 3.83 2.59 -2.79
N THR A 88 2.65 3.09 -2.41
CA THR A 88 1.65 3.66 -3.34
C THR A 88 2.22 4.74 -4.26
N PRO A 89 3.09 5.66 -3.81
CA PRO A 89 3.69 6.65 -4.71
C PRO A 89 4.57 6.03 -5.80
N ALA A 90 5.10 4.81 -5.60
CA ALA A 90 5.90 4.11 -6.61
C ALA A 90 5.05 3.36 -7.64
N LEU A 91 3.76 3.08 -7.33
CA LEU A 91 2.88 2.29 -8.19
C LEU A 91 2.83 2.78 -9.66
N PRO A 92 2.71 4.08 -9.98
CA PRO A 92 2.70 4.55 -11.36
C PRO A 92 3.99 4.24 -12.12
N LEU A 93 5.14 4.34 -11.45
CA LEU A 93 6.44 4.05 -12.04
C LEU A 93 6.57 2.55 -12.33
N ILE A 94 6.08 1.72 -11.41
CA ILE A 94 6.06 0.26 -11.57
C ILE A 94 5.12 -0.15 -12.69
N LEU A 95 3.90 0.41 -12.74
CA LEU A 95 2.95 0.13 -13.80
C LEU A 95 3.47 0.61 -15.16
N ALA A 96 4.11 1.78 -15.22
CA ALA A 96 4.73 2.26 -16.46
C ALA A 96 5.84 1.32 -16.95
N PHE A 97 6.68 0.82 -16.04
CA PHE A 97 7.73 -0.16 -16.37
C PHE A 97 7.15 -1.50 -16.84
N VAL A 98 6.16 -2.04 -16.12
CA VAL A 98 5.62 -3.38 -16.41
C VAL A 98 4.65 -3.38 -17.59
N ILE A 99 3.65 -2.49 -17.58
CA ILE A 99 2.63 -2.45 -18.63
C ILE A 99 3.22 -1.82 -19.90
N GLY A 100 4.07 -0.81 -19.77
CA GLY A 100 4.71 -0.16 -20.91
C GLY A 100 5.88 -0.93 -21.51
N GLY A 101 6.53 -1.81 -20.73
CA GLY A 101 7.68 -2.60 -21.19
C GLY A 101 7.35 -4.00 -21.68
N TYR A 102 6.17 -4.54 -21.35
CA TYR A 102 5.84 -5.95 -21.58
C TYR A 102 4.38 -6.11 -22.07
N GLU A 103 4.20 -6.89 -23.13
CA GLU A 103 2.92 -7.00 -23.85
C GLU A 103 1.99 -8.07 -23.26
N ASP A 104 2.54 -9.23 -22.90
CA ASP A 104 1.75 -10.38 -22.45
C ASP A 104 1.69 -10.51 -20.91
N PRO A 105 0.62 -11.10 -20.35
CA PRO A 105 0.50 -11.27 -18.90
C PRO A 105 1.64 -12.05 -18.23
N VAL A 106 2.22 -13.04 -18.93
CA VAL A 106 3.29 -13.87 -18.38
C VAL A 106 4.58 -13.05 -18.22
N SER A 107 4.99 -12.33 -19.26
CA SER A 107 6.16 -11.46 -19.19
C SER A 107 5.97 -10.31 -18.20
N ARG A 108 4.75 -9.81 -18.02
CA ARG A 108 4.41 -8.85 -16.95
C ARG A 108 4.61 -9.44 -15.55
N PHE A 109 4.15 -10.67 -15.29
CA PHE A 109 4.39 -11.35 -14.02
C PHE A 109 5.88 -11.68 -13.80
N GLN A 110 6.60 -12.06 -14.86
CA GLN A 110 8.05 -12.26 -14.79
C GLN A 110 8.77 -10.94 -14.47
N ALA A 111 8.43 -9.83 -15.13
CA ALA A 111 8.99 -8.51 -14.84
C ALA A 111 8.69 -8.05 -13.40
N MET A 112 7.46 -8.26 -12.92
CA MET A 112 7.10 -8.03 -11.53
C MET A 112 7.93 -8.88 -10.57
N THR A 113 8.13 -10.17 -10.89
CA THR A 113 8.98 -11.07 -10.11
C THR A 113 10.42 -10.55 -10.07
N ALA A 114 10.98 -10.13 -11.21
CA ALA A 114 12.32 -9.56 -11.29
C ALA A 114 12.47 -8.35 -10.35
N LEU A 115 11.53 -7.41 -10.46
CA LEU A 115 11.51 -6.21 -9.63
C LEU A 115 11.38 -6.56 -8.14
N SER A 116 10.47 -7.46 -7.77
CA SER A 116 10.28 -7.89 -6.39
C SER A 116 11.53 -8.56 -5.82
N LEU A 117 12.22 -9.43 -6.59
CA LEU A 117 13.45 -10.08 -6.14
C LEU A 117 14.59 -9.09 -5.96
N VAL A 118 14.77 -8.16 -6.90
CA VAL A 118 15.80 -7.12 -6.81
C VAL A 118 15.53 -6.21 -5.62
N PHE A 119 14.28 -5.77 -5.46
CA PHE A 119 13.88 -4.90 -4.36
C PHE A 119 14.03 -5.61 -2.99
N ALA A 120 13.56 -6.84 -2.87
CA ALA A 120 13.71 -7.64 -1.65
C ALA A 120 15.19 -7.86 -1.31
N SER A 121 16.02 -8.20 -2.31
CA SER A 121 17.45 -8.39 -2.12
C SER A 121 18.14 -7.09 -1.68
N LEU A 122 17.76 -5.96 -2.28
CA LEU A 122 18.26 -4.63 -1.93
C LEU A 122 17.91 -4.27 -0.47
N VAL A 123 16.64 -4.37 -0.09
CA VAL A 123 16.17 -4.05 1.27
C VAL A 123 16.81 -4.99 2.29
N LEU A 124 16.87 -6.29 2.00
CA LEU A 124 17.48 -7.28 2.89
C LEU A 124 18.98 -7.00 3.08
N PHE A 125 19.72 -6.75 2.00
CA PHE A 125 21.14 -6.44 2.06
C PHE A 125 21.39 -5.16 2.87
N LEU A 126 20.66 -4.08 2.56
CA LEU A 126 20.81 -2.79 3.26
C LEU A 126 20.37 -2.86 4.73
N GLY A 127 19.35 -3.67 5.04
CA GLY A 127 18.85 -3.91 6.38
C GLY A 127 19.85 -4.69 7.24
N ILE A 128 20.38 -5.81 6.75
CA ILE A 128 21.35 -6.64 7.47
C ILE A 128 22.66 -5.88 7.73
N THR A 129 23.14 -5.15 6.72
CA THR A 129 24.42 -4.43 6.80
C THR A 129 24.34 -3.09 7.55
N GLY A 130 23.14 -2.57 7.80
CA GLY A 130 22.93 -1.21 8.31
C GLY A 130 23.34 -0.11 7.33
N LEU A 131 23.68 -0.45 6.08
CA LEU A 131 24.09 0.51 5.04
C LEU A 131 22.92 1.38 4.57
N GLY A 132 21.66 0.98 4.82
CA GLY A 132 20.49 1.73 4.39
C GLY A 132 20.49 3.19 4.85
N ARG A 133 20.75 3.43 6.15
CA ARG A 133 20.87 4.80 6.69
C ARG A 133 22.00 5.58 6.02
N ARG A 134 23.14 4.93 5.78
CA ARG A 134 24.31 5.57 5.16
C ARG A 134 24.05 5.91 3.69
N PHE A 135 23.40 5.02 2.96
CA PHE A 135 23.01 5.22 1.56
C PHE A 135 22.11 6.45 1.42
N VAL A 136 21.10 6.58 2.28
CA VAL A 136 20.16 7.70 2.17
C VAL A 136 20.72 9.03 2.67
N ILE A 137 21.63 9.00 3.65
CA ILE A 137 22.38 10.21 4.06
C ILE A 137 23.34 10.67 2.97
N TRP A 138 23.97 9.72 2.25
CA TRP A 138 24.89 10.03 1.16
C TRP A 138 24.22 10.68 -0.05
N LEU A 139 22.96 10.34 -0.31
CA LEU A 139 22.15 10.94 -1.37
C LEU A 139 21.84 12.42 -1.06
N PRO A 140 22.13 13.36 -1.99
CA PRO A 140 21.80 14.77 -1.82
C PRO A 140 20.30 14.98 -1.53
N ASP A 141 19.98 15.88 -0.61
CA ASP A 141 18.58 16.16 -0.23
C ASP A 141 17.74 16.63 -1.41
N THR A 142 18.33 17.37 -2.34
CA THR A 142 17.68 17.79 -3.59
C THR A 142 17.25 16.62 -4.47
N LEU A 143 18.06 15.56 -4.56
CA LEU A 143 17.75 14.38 -5.35
C LEU A 143 16.65 13.55 -4.67
N LYS A 144 16.73 13.37 -3.34
CA LYS A 144 15.67 12.68 -2.57
C LYS A 144 14.33 13.39 -2.70
N ALA A 145 14.33 14.72 -2.50
CA ALA A 145 13.14 15.54 -2.67
C ALA A 145 12.59 15.47 -4.10
N GLY A 146 13.46 15.51 -5.12
CA GLY A 146 13.07 15.38 -6.52
C GLY A 146 12.42 14.03 -6.83
N ILE A 147 12.96 12.94 -6.32
CA ILE A 147 12.41 11.58 -6.50
C ILE A 147 11.05 11.45 -5.81
N ILE A 148 10.95 11.86 -4.54
CA ILE A 148 9.71 11.76 -3.75
C ILE A 148 8.60 12.64 -4.36
N LEU A 149 8.94 13.89 -4.72
CA LEU A 149 7.99 14.82 -5.33
C LEU A 149 7.57 14.33 -6.73
N GLY A 150 8.54 13.87 -7.54
CA GLY A 150 8.28 13.35 -8.87
C GLY A 150 7.35 12.12 -8.85
N ALA A 151 7.59 11.18 -7.92
CA ALA A 151 6.71 10.02 -7.71
C ALA A 151 5.30 10.44 -7.28
N SER A 152 5.19 11.42 -6.37
CA SER A 152 3.90 11.96 -5.93
C SER A 152 3.12 12.63 -7.08
N ILE A 153 3.79 13.43 -7.91
CA ILE A 153 3.20 14.05 -9.10
C ILE A 153 2.79 12.98 -10.12
N ALA A 154 3.63 11.96 -10.33
CA ALA A 154 3.32 10.85 -11.23
C ALA A 154 2.07 10.07 -10.74
N ALA A 155 1.92 9.86 -9.44
CA ALA A 155 0.73 9.25 -8.85
C ALA A 155 -0.52 10.10 -9.06
N LEU A 156 -0.42 11.40 -8.82
CA LEU A 156 -1.52 12.32 -9.08
C LEU A 156 -1.90 12.32 -10.57
N LYS A 157 -0.93 12.47 -11.48
CA LYS A 157 -1.16 12.43 -12.92
C LYS A 157 -1.78 11.11 -13.35
N ARG A 158 -1.29 9.98 -12.85
CA ARG A 158 -1.81 8.67 -13.22
C ARG A 158 -3.29 8.54 -12.87
N VAL A 159 -3.67 8.92 -11.65
CA VAL A 159 -5.05 8.78 -11.15
C VAL A 159 -5.99 9.84 -11.73
N PHE A 160 -5.57 11.11 -11.74
CA PHE A 160 -6.44 12.26 -12.07
C PHE A 160 -6.39 12.68 -13.54
N VAL A 161 -5.42 12.18 -14.32
CA VAL A 161 -5.25 12.55 -15.74
C VAL A 161 -5.25 11.31 -16.61
N ASP A 162 -4.29 10.39 -16.43
CA ASP A 162 -4.11 9.28 -17.37
C ASP A 162 -5.22 8.22 -17.25
N ASP A 163 -5.68 7.93 -16.03
CA ASP A 163 -6.80 7.02 -15.77
C ASP A 163 -8.06 7.78 -15.32
N ALA A 164 -8.14 9.09 -15.61
CA ALA A 164 -9.27 9.92 -15.22
C ALA A 164 -10.60 9.36 -15.74
N GLU A 165 -10.62 8.90 -16.99
CA GLU A 165 -11.81 8.29 -17.61
C GLU A 165 -12.32 7.08 -16.83
N ARG A 166 -11.42 6.27 -16.26
CA ARG A 166 -11.74 5.02 -15.57
C ARG A 166 -12.09 5.21 -14.10
N PHE A 167 -11.53 6.23 -13.44
CA PHE A 167 -11.72 6.44 -12.00
C PHE A 167 -12.51 7.71 -11.71
N LEU A 168 -11.97 8.86 -12.11
CA LEU A 168 -12.52 10.16 -11.73
C LEU A 168 -13.79 10.53 -12.50
N LEU A 169 -13.87 10.20 -13.78
CA LEU A 169 -15.01 10.57 -14.64
C LEU A 169 -16.17 9.58 -14.53
N GLU A 170 -15.92 8.33 -14.12
CA GLU A 170 -16.99 7.39 -13.75
C GLU A 170 -17.67 7.80 -12.42
N GLN A 171 -16.90 8.29 -11.44
CA GLN A 171 -17.38 8.60 -10.09
C GLN A 171 -16.91 9.97 -9.56
N PRO A 172 -17.22 11.09 -10.26
CA PRO A 172 -16.63 12.39 -9.97
C PRO A 172 -17.04 12.96 -8.61
N ILE A 173 -18.30 12.81 -8.21
CA ILE A 173 -18.82 13.34 -6.95
C ILE A 173 -18.32 12.50 -5.78
N ALA A 174 -18.38 11.17 -5.88
CA ALA A 174 -17.89 10.27 -4.84
C ALA A 174 -16.38 10.43 -4.62
N THR A 175 -15.60 10.46 -5.70
CA THR A 175 -14.14 10.63 -5.65
C THR A 175 -13.76 12.01 -5.12
N GLY A 176 -14.39 13.08 -5.65
CA GLY A 176 -14.14 14.45 -5.22
C GLY A 176 -14.46 14.66 -3.74
N LEU A 177 -15.58 14.11 -3.26
CA LEU A 177 -15.97 14.15 -1.85
C LEU A 177 -14.98 13.39 -0.97
N ALA A 178 -14.58 12.19 -1.37
CA ALA A 178 -13.60 11.38 -0.64
C ALA A 178 -12.27 12.14 -0.48
N CYS A 179 -11.75 12.69 -1.58
CA CYS A 179 -10.54 13.49 -1.58
C CYS A 179 -10.68 14.73 -0.69
N ALA A 180 -11.78 15.47 -0.81
CA ALA A 180 -12.02 16.66 0.01
C ALA A 180 -12.05 16.34 1.51
N ILE A 181 -12.77 15.29 1.91
CA ILE A 181 -12.83 14.84 3.30
C ILE A 181 -11.45 14.41 3.78
N CYS A 182 -10.73 13.57 3.04
CA CYS A 182 -9.39 13.13 3.42
C CYS A 182 -8.43 14.31 3.57
N LEU A 183 -8.43 15.27 2.64
CA LEU A 183 -7.57 16.45 2.70
C LEU A 183 -7.93 17.37 3.89
N ILE A 184 -9.22 17.59 4.13
CA ILE A 184 -9.67 18.40 5.28
C ILE A 184 -9.28 17.73 6.59
N PHE A 185 -9.54 16.43 6.74
CA PHE A 185 -9.23 15.72 7.98
C PHE A 185 -7.73 15.60 8.25
N THR A 186 -6.91 15.50 7.20
CA THR A 186 -5.46 15.33 7.33
C THR A 186 -4.74 16.68 7.51
N PHE A 187 -5.04 17.68 6.68
CA PHE A 187 -4.21 18.89 6.55
C PHE A 187 -4.88 20.19 7.01
N SER A 188 -6.18 20.21 7.29
CA SER A 188 -6.88 21.47 7.64
C SER A 188 -6.58 21.93 9.06
N ILE A 189 -6.00 23.12 9.22
CA ILE A 189 -5.74 23.76 10.52
C ILE A 189 -7.05 23.94 11.33
N PRO A 190 -8.16 24.44 10.76
CA PRO A 190 -9.45 24.48 11.46
C PRO A 190 -9.89 23.12 12.00
N MET A 191 -9.68 22.05 11.22
CA MET A 191 -10.05 20.71 11.65
C MET A 191 -9.18 20.24 12.82
N GLN A 192 -7.87 20.51 12.81
CA GLN A 192 -7.00 20.17 13.95
C GLN A 192 -7.45 20.87 15.24
N LYS A 193 -7.79 22.17 15.17
CA LYS A 193 -8.37 22.91 16.32
C LYS A 193 -9.70 22.34 16.78
N LEU A 194 -10.49 21.78 15.87
CA LEU A 194 -11.79 21.18 16.19
C LEU A 194 -11.64 19.81 16.86
N LYS A 195 -10.64 19.02 16.44
CA LYS A 195 -10.27 17.75 17.09
C LYS A 195 -9.87 17.97 18.56
N GLU A 196 -9.14 19.03 18.85
CA GLU A 196 -8.76 19.38 20.24
C GLU A 196 -9.98 19.72 21.12
N ARG A 197 -11.01 20.32 20.53
CA ARG A 197 -12.19 20.82 21.27
C ARG A 197 -13.32 19.80 21.38
N SER A 198 -13.39 18.82 20.49
CA SER A 198 -14.51 17.88 20.41
C SER A 198 -14.05 16.45 20.24
N ARG A 199 -14.46 15.60 21.20
CA ARG A 199 -14.20 14.16 21.19
C ARG A 199 -14.73 13.47 19.92
N PHE A 200 -15.82 13.98 19.34
CA PHE A 200 -16.39 13.44 18.10
C PHE A 200 -15.45 13.64 16.91
N PHE A 201 -14.96 14.87 16.71
CA PHE A 201 -14.04 15.17 15.61
C PHE A 201 -12.66 14.54 15.84
N PHE A 202 -12.22 14.44 17.10
CA PHE A 202 -11.03 13.67 17.46
C PHE A 202 -11.16 12.20 17.02
N MET A 203 -12.26 11.53 17.38
CA MET A 203 -12.51 10.14 16.97
C MET A 203 -12.57 9.98 15.46
N LEU A 204 -13.27 10.87 14.74
CA LEU A 204 -13.31 10.82 13.28
C LEU A 204 -11.93 11.04 12.65
N GLY A 205 -11.13 11.96 13.20
CA GLY A 205 -9.75 12.19 12.79
C GLY A 205 -8.85 10.98 13.04
N ALA A 206 -9.07 10.26 14.14
CA ALA A 206 -8.35 9.05 14.49
C ALA A 206 -8.68 7.85 13.60
N LEU A 207 -9.67 7.95 12.71
CA LEU A 207 -9.98 6.92 11.71
C LEU A 207 -9.20 7.12 10.39
N GLY A 208 -8.34 8.15 10.33
CA GLY A 208 -7.48 8.44 9.17
C GLY A 208 -8.27 8.71 7.89
N LEU A 209 -8.04 7.87 6.86
CA LEU A 209 -8.69 7.99 5.54
C LEU A 209 -10.10 7.38 5.51
N LEU A 210 -10.48 6.59 6.51
CA LEU A 210 -11.74 5.87 6.53
C LEU A 210 -13.00 6.76 6.39
N PRO A 211 -13.08 7.97 7.00
CA PRO A 211 -14.23 8.85 6.80
C PRO A 211 -14.46 9.22 5.32
N GLY A 212 -13.39 9.40 4.54
CA GLY A 212 -13.48 9.68 3.11
C GLY A 212 -14.02 8.49 2.33
N PHE A 213 -13.54 7.28 2.63
CA PHE A 213 -14.03 6.05 1.99
C PHE A 213 -15.49 5.77 2.31
N LEU A 214 -15.90 5.95 3.57
CA LEU A 214 -17.30 5.79 3.97
C LEU A 214 -18.22 6.80 3.28
N ALA A 215 -17.78 8.07 3.19
CA ALA A 215 -18.53 9.09 2.46
C ALA A 215 -18.69 8.74 0.98
N ALA A 216 -17.63 8.27 0.32
CA ALA A 216 -17.68 7.82 -1.08
C ALA A 216 -18.65 6.64 -1.26
N ALA A 217 -18.56 5.64 -0.39
CA ALA A 217 -19.40 4.45 -0.44
C ALA A 217 -20.89 4.73 -0.21
N ILE A 218 -21.22 5.77 0.56
CA ILE A 218 -22.61 6.19 0.80
C ILE A 218 -23.11 7.12 -0.31
N VAL A 219 -22.33 8.12 -0.71
CA VAL A 219 -22.77 9.16 -1.64
C VAL A 219 -22.74 8.68 -3.09
N GLY A 220 -21.78 7.85 -3.49
CA GLY A 220 -21.69 7.32 -4.85
C GLY A 220 -23.00 6.68 -5.34
N PRO A 221 -23.61 5.75 -4.58
CA PRO A 221 -24.90 5.17 -4.94
C PRO A 221 -26.06 6.16 -4.89
N LEU A 222 -26.06 7.10 -3.93
CA LEU A 222 -27.13 8.09 -3.80
C LEU A 222 -27.21 9.04 -4.99
N VAL A 223 -26.08 9.31 -5.63
CA VAL A 223 -25.99 10.16 -6.82
C VAL A 223 -26.05 9.33 -8.12
N GLY A 224 -26.09 8.00 -8.01
CA GLY A 224 -26.16 7.08 -9.15
C GLY A 224 -24.82 6.83 -9.86
N GLU A 225 -23.69 7.26 -9.27
CA GLU A 225 -22.35 7.02 -9.82
C GLU A 225 -21.85 5.59 -9.56
N VAL A 226 -22.32 4.97 -8.47
CA VAL A 226 -21.88 3.63 -8.05
C VAL A 226 -23.08 2.68 -7.99
N ASN A 227 -23.00 1.60 -8.76
CA ASN A 227 -23.95 0.49 -8.66
C ASN A 227 -23.28 -0.68 -7.95
N PHE A 228 -23.81 -1.07 -6.79
CA PHE A 228 -23.32 -2.24 -6.08
C PHE A 228 -23.95 -3.52 -6.65
N ASP A 229 -23.14 -4.32 -7.34
CA ASP A 229 -23.49 -5.71 -7.64
C ASP A 229 -23.06 -6.61 -6.47
N ILE A 230 -23.89 -6.66 -5.43
CA ILE A 230 -23.59 -7.43 -4.22
C ILE A 230 -23.90 -8.90 -4.47
N GLN A 231 -22.86 -9.68 -4.72
CA GLN A 231 -22.95 -11.12 -4.84
C GLN A 231 -22.70 -11.79 -3.49
N TRP A 232 -23.69 -12.53 -3.00
CA TRP A 232 -23.58 -13.32 -1.77
C TRP A 232 -23.17 -14.75 -2.10
N GLY A 233 -22.04 -15.19 -1.57
CA GLY A 233 -21.56 -16.55 -1.76
C GLY A 233 -20.31 -16.84 -0.95
N ILE A 234 -20.01 -18.12 -0.78
CA ILE A 234 -18.70 -18.56 -0.28
C ILE A 234 -17.80 -18.71 -1.50
N LEU A 235 -16.94 -17.72 -1.73
CA LEU A 235 -15.90 -17.85 -2.74
C LEU A 235 -14.81 -18.77 -2.19
N VAL A 236 -14.70 -19.98 -2.75
CA VAL A 236 -13.52 -20.83 -2.54
C VAL A 236 -12.43 -20.30 -3.47
N PRO A 237 -11.35 -19.67 -2.95
CA PRO A 237 -10.40 -18.99 -3.81
C PRO A 237 -9.67 -19.99 -4.71
N PRO A 238 -9.65 -19.80 -6.05
CA PRO A 238 -9.03 -20.71 -7.00
C PRO A 238 -7.49 -20.60 -6.98
N LEU A 239 -6.88 -20.93 -5.84
CA LEU A 239 -5.46 -20.72 -5.60
C LEU A 239 -4.56 -21.51 -6.55
N GLY A 240 -4.94 -22.73 -6.91
CA GLY A 240 -4.16 -23.54 -7.85
C GLY A 240 -4.08 -22.90 -9.24
N GLU A 241 -5.21 -22.43 -9.75
CA GLU A 241 -5.33 -21.77 -11.06
C GLU A 241 -4.61 -20.42 -11.06
N ALA A 242 -4.84 -19.61 -10.02
CA ALA A 242 -4.15 -18.34 -9.84
C ALA A 242 -2.62 -18.52 -9.77
N LEU A 243 -2.13 -19.45 -8.94
CA LEU A 243 -0.70 -19.73 -8.82
C LEU A 243 -0.09 -20.27 -10.11
N ALA A 244 -0.82 -21.06 -10.90
CA ALA A 244 -0.36 -21.53 -12.19
C ALA A 244 -0.13 -20.38 -13.20
N LYS A 245 -0.86 -19.27 -13.06
CA LYS A 245 -0.71 -18.08 -13.92
C LYS A 245 0.33 -17.07 -13.45
N VAL A 246 0.60 -17.01 -12.15
CA VAL A 246 1.45 -15.94 -11.56
C VAL A 246 2.79 -16.43 -11.01
N SER A 247 2.90 -17.70 -10.62
CA SER A 247 4.08 -18.21 -9.92
C SER A 247 5.25 -18.38 -10.89
N PRO A 248 6.45 -17.88 -10.58
CA PRO A 248 7.65 -18.11 -11.39
C PRO A 248 8.00 -19.60 -11.53
N LEU A 249 7.55 -20.41 -10.57
CA LEU A 249 7.71 -21.87 -10.60
C LEU A 249 6.83 -22.54 -11.67
N ALA A 250 5.74 -21.88 -12.10
CA ALA A 250 4.82 -22.37 -13.11
C ALA A 250 5.05 -21.70 -14.48
N ILE A 251 5.20 -20.37 -14.52
CA ILE A 251 5.35 -19.59 -15.76
C ILE A 251 6.80 -19.34 -16.17
N GLY A 252 7.76 -19.83 -15.38
CA GLY A 252 9.19 -19.58 -15.57
C GLY A 252 9.70 -18.33 -14.83
N TRP A 253 11.01 -18.33 -14.55
CA TRP A 253 11.69 -17.23 -13.90
C TRP A 253 11.95 -16.06 -14.86
N PRO A 254 12.07 -14.83 -14.35
CA PRO A 254 12.48 -13.69 -15.17
C PRO A 254 13.84 -13.88 -15.82
N SER A 255 14.01 -13.28 -16.99
CA SER A 255 15.30 -13.24 -17.67
C SER A 255 16.32 -12.40 -16.88
N GLN A 256 17.61 -12.62 -17.13
CA GLN A 256 18.67 -11.80 -16.55
C GLN A 256 18.52 -10.33 -16.94
N GLU A 257 18.08 -10.06 -18.17
CA GLU A 257 17.83 -8.70 -18.64
C GLU A 257 16.72 -8.01 -17.84
N MET A 258 15.60 -8.70 -17.57
CA MET A 258 14.52 -8.16 -16.72
C MET A 258 15.03 -7.80 -15.31
N ILE A 259 15.89 -8.65 -14.74
CA ILE A 259 16.52 -8.41 -13.43
C ILE A 259 17.40 -7.16 -13.48
N LEU A 260 18.28 -7.04 -14.47
CA LEU A 260 19.18 -5.89 -14.65
C LEU A 260 18.39 -4.59 -14.86
N GLN A 261 17.36 -4.61 -15.69
CA GLN A 261 16.50 -3.46 -15.97
C GLN A 261 15.66 -3.04 -14.75
N SER A 262 15.42 -3.94 -13.80
CA SER A 262 14.66 -3.65 -12.58
C SER A 262 15.48 -2.91 -11.51
N ILE A 263 16.82 -2.92 -11.60
CA ILE A 263 17.70 -2.31 -10.58
C ILE A 263 17.44 -0.81 -10.38
N PRO A 264 17.38 0.04 -11.42
CA PRO A 264 17.15 1.46 -11.23
C PRO A 264 15.80 1.76 -10.56
N LEU A 265 14.75 1.03 -10.98
CA LEU A 265 13.41 1.19 -10.42
C LEU A 265 13.36 0.73 -8.96
N ALA A 266 14.03 -0.37 -8.61
CA ALA A 266 14.12 -0.84 -7.22
C ALA A 266 14.84 0.17 -6.32
N LEU A 267 15.89 0.85 -6.81
CA LEU A 267 16.57 1.92 -6.07
C LEU A 267 15.66 3.12 -5.84
N ILE A 268 14.89 3.52 -6.86
CA ILE A 268 13.90 4.60 -6.75
C ILE A 268 12.81 4.22 -5.72
N ALA A 269 12.26 3.00 -5.82
CA ALA A 269 11.28 2.49 -4.88
C ALA A 269 11.82 2.45 -3.44
N TYR A 270 13.11 2.15 -3.26
CA TYR A 270 13.76 2.16 -1.94
C TYR A 270 13.85 3.58 -1.35
N ILE A 271 14.17 4.58 -2.17
CA ILE A 271 14.20 5.98 -1.74
C ILE A 271 12.80 6.47 -1.35
N ILE A 272 11.76 6.07 -2.11
CA ILE A 272 10.36 6.38 -1.79
C ILE A 272 9.96 5.71 -0.47
N LEU A 273 10.23 4.40 -0.32
CA LEU A 273 9.97 3.67 0.93
C LEU A 273 10.67 4.32 2.12
N PHE A 274 11.92 4.76 1.95
CA PHE A 274 12.62 5.46 3.03
C PHE A 274 11.93 6.76 3.42
N GLY A 275 11.40 7.52 2.46
CA GLY A 275 10.56 8.69 2.73
C GLY A 275 9.38 8.34 3.62
N ASP A 276 8.65 7.26 3.31
CA ASP A 276 7.53 6.77 4.10
C ASP A 276 7.97 6.37 5.53
N LEU A 277 9.11 5.69 5.67
CA LEU A 277 9.66 5.32 6.98
C LEU A 277 10.07 6.54 7.81
N VAL A 278 10.63 7.58 7.19
CA VAL A 278 10.96 8.83 7.91
C VAL A 278 9.68 9.51 8.40
N THR A 279 8.67 9.62 7.54
CA THR A 279 7.37 10.17 7.93
C THR A 279 6.72 9.35 9.06
N GLY A 280 6.77 8.03 8.97
CA GLY A 280 6.27 7.13 10.01
C GLY A 280 6.97 7.34 11.36
N ASN A 281 8.30 7.48 11.35
CA ASN A 281 9.06 7.77 12.57
C ASN A 281 8.67 9.12 13.19
N GLU A 282 8.47 10.17 12.40
CA GLU A 282 8.05 11.47 12.93
C GLU A 282 6.63 11.41 13.51
N VAL A 283 5.69 10.68 12.88
CA VAL A 283 4.34 10.47 13.43
C VAL A 283 4.37 9.72 14.76
N LEU A 284 5.25 8.71 14.91
CA LEU A 284 5.44 7.99 16.18
C LEU A 284 6.11 8.84 17.26
N ARG A 285 6.86 9.89 16.89
CA ARG A 285 7.47 10.83 17.84
C ARG A 285 6.50 11.90 18.32
N ASP A 286 5.54 12.28 17.48
CA ASP A 286 4.52 13.29 17.77
C ASP A 286 3.30 12.72 18.52
N GLY A 287 3.07 11.40 18.45
CA GLY A 287 1.97 10.69 19.13
C GLY A 287 2.31 10.22 20.53
#